data_AF-A0A5E9B802-F1
#
_entry.id   AF-A0A5E9B802-F1
#
_cell.length_a   1.000
_cell.length_b   1.000
_cell.length_c   1.000
_cell.angle_alpha   90.00
_cell.angle_beta   90.00
_cell.angle_gamma   90.00
#
_symmetry.space_group_name_H-M   'P 1'
#
loop_
_entity.id
_entity.type
_entity.pdbx_description
1 polymer ?
#
loop_
_entity_poly.entity_id
_entity_poly.type
_entity_poly.pdbx_seq_one_letter_code
_entity_poly.pdbx_strand_id
1 'polypeptide(L)'
;MSNAELAIALLQACQQRGIMLATAESCTGGLIIAALTDIAGSSAVVDRGFITYSNEAKMEMLGVSAATLNAHGAVARETVLEMAAGALAHSRASLSLAVTGIAGPSGGSA
;
A
#
# COMPACT_ATOMS: atom_id res chain seq x y z
N MET A 1 -14.28 7.07 -13.95
CA MET A 1 -12.85 7.36 -14.09
C MET A 1 -12.11 6.03 -14.23
N SER A 2 -11.18 5.93 -15.17
CA SER A 2 -10.26 4.79 -15.30
C SER A 2 -9.21 4.79 -14.18
N ASN A 3 -8.51 3.67 -13.98
CA ASN A 3 -7.40 3.61 -13.02
C ASN A 3 -6.31 4.64 -13.33
N ALA A 4 -6.04 4.89 -14.61
CA ALA A 4 -5.09 5.92 -15.04
C ALA A 4 -5.57 7.32 -14.66
N GLU A 5 -6.86 7.64 -14.87
CA GLU A 5 -7.43 8.93 -14.47
C GLU A 5 -7.37 9.15 -12.96
N LEU A 6 -7.62 8.11 -12.16
CA LEU A 6 -7.51 8.17 -10.70
C LEU A 6 -6.06 8.36 -10.24
N ALA A 7 -5.12 7.63 -10.83
CA ALA A 7 -3.69 7.76 -10.53
C ALA A 7 -3.18 9.17 -10.87
N ILE A 8 -3.56 9.73 -12.03
CA ILE A 8 -3.24 11.11 -12.41
C ILE A 8 -3.80 12.10 -11.40
N ALA A 9 -5.08 11.96 -11.04
CA ALA A 9 -5.72 12.87 -10.08
C ALA A 9 -5.05 12.84 -8.71
N LEU A 10 -4.65 11.65 -8.22
CA LEU A 10 -3.92 11.49 -6.97
C LEU A 10 -2.55 12.18 -7.03
N LEU A 11 -1.76 11.91 -8.07
CA LEU A 11 -0.43 12.51 -8.22
C LEU A 11 -0.52 14.04 -8.30
N GLN A 12 -1.47 14.58 -9.05
CA GLN A 12 -1.69 16.03 -9.13
C GLN A 12 -2.05 16.64 -7.77
N ALA A 13 -2.98 16.00 -7.04
CA ALA A 13 -3.40 16.48 -5.73
C ALA A 13 -2.26 16.49 -4.69
N CYS A 14 -1.40 15.46 -4.72
CA CYS A 14 -0.22 15.37 -3.87
C CYS A 14 0.85 16.39 -4.26
N GLN A 15 1.14 16.52 -5.56
CA GLN A 15 2.13 17.47 -6.08
C GLN A 15 1.76 18.92 -5.70
N GLN A 16 0.49 19.30 -5.85
CA GLN A 16 0.00 20.63 -5.46
C GLN A 16 0.19 20.93 -3.97
N ARG A 17 0.28 19.90 -3.13
CA ARG A 17 0.44 20.01 -1.67
C ARG A 17 1.88 19.74 -1.20
N GLY A 18 2.80 19.41 -2.10
CA GLY A 18 4.15 18.99 -1.73
C GLY A 18 4.18 17.72 -0.88
N ILE A 19 3.20 16.83 -1.06
CA ILE A 19 3.07 15.59 -0.29
C ILE A 19 3.69 14.45 -1.10
N MET A 20 4.56 13.68 -0.45
CA MET A 20 5.03 12.40 -0.99
C MET A 20 4.16 11.25 -0.47
N LEU A 21 3.98 10.22 -1.30
CA LEU A 21 3.22 9.02 -0.96
C LEU A 21 4.07 7.75 -1.04
N ALA A 22 3.71 6.75 -0.23
CA ALA A 22 4.20 5.38 -0.32
C ALA A 22 3.04 4.37 -0.40
N THR A 23 3.24 3.21 -1.02
CA THR A 23 2.24 2.13 -1.04
C THR A 23 2.69 0.92 -0.23
N ALA A 24 1.76 0.18 0.36
CA ALA A 24 1.94 -1.14 0.95
C ALA A 24 0.92 -2.10 0.34
N GLU A 25 1.38 -3.03 -0.47
CA GLU A 25 0.55 -3.90 -1.30
C GLU A 25 0.76 -5.37 -0.93
N SER A 26 -0.34 -6.11 -0.76
CA SER A 26 -0.33 -7.57 -0.62
C SER A 26 -0.93 -8.21 -1.88
N CYS A 27 -2.25 -8.38 -1.94
CA CYS A 27 -2.92 -9.10 -3.04
C CYS A 27 -2.83 -8.42 -4.41
N THR A 28 -2.54 -7.12 -4.46
CA THR A 28 -2.36 -6.38 -5.72
C THR A 28 -0.97 -6.55 -6.32
N GLY A 29 0.01 -7.08 -5.57
CA GLY A 29 1.32 -7.46 -6.12
C GLY A 29 2.12 -6.32 -6.76
N GLY A 30 1.85 -5.06 -6.39
CA GLY A 30 2.52 -3.89 -6.97
C GLY A 30 1.78 -3.24 -8.14
N LEU A 31 0.56 -3.67 -8.47
CA LEU A 31 -0.23 -3.06 -9.55
C LEU A 31 -0.60 -1.60 -9.26
N ILE A 32 -0.74 -1.20 -8.00
CA ILE A 32 -1.08 0.18 -7.64
C ILE A 32 0.16 1.07 -7.82
N ILE A 33 1.31 0.70 -7.25
CA ILE A 33 2.54 1.46 -7.43
C ILE A 33 2.92 1.53 -8.91
N ALA A 34 2.75 0.44 -9.67
CA ALA A 34 3.00 0.42 -11.10
C ALA A 34 2.15 1.46 -11.85
N ALA A 35 0.83 1.50 -11.58
CA ALA A 35 -0.07 2.47 -12.20
C ALA A 35 0.29 3.93 -11.86
N LEU A 36 0.84 4.19 -10.67
CA LEU A 36 1.32 5.52 -10.29
C LEU A 36 2.65 5.84 -10.98
N THR A 37 3.59 4.90 -11.03
CA THR A 37 4.92 5.13 -11.61
C THR A 37 4.94 5.16 -13.13
N ASP A 38 3.93 4.59 -13.79
CA ASP A 38 3.75 4.65 -15.26
C ASP A 38 3.43 6.08 -15.76
N ILE A 39 3.01 6.97 -14.85
CA ILE A 39 2.72 8.37 -15.16
C ILE A 39 4.01 9.19 -15.09
N ALA A 40 4.32 9.91 -16.16
CA ALA A 40 5.45 10.83 -16.22
C ALA A 40 5.39 11.88 -15.11
N GLY A 41 6.52 12.11 -14.42
CA GLY A 41 6.61 13.05 -13.30
C GLY A 41 6.22 12.47 -11.94
N SER A 42 5.83 11.19 -11.87
CA SER A 42 5.49 10.50 -10.62
C SER A 42 6.59 10.56 -9.54
N SER A 43 7.86 10.69 -9.93
CA SER A 43 9.00 10.84 -9.00
C SER A 43 8.94 12.10 -8.11
N ALA A 44 8.12 13.10 -8.46
CA ALA A 44 7.88 14.27 -7.60
C ALA A 44 6.99 13.93 -6.39
N VAL A 45 6.31 12.78 -6.41
CA VAL A 45 5.28 12.42 -5.43
C VAL A 45 5.51 11.02 -4.84
N VAL A 46 5.88 10.03 -5.65
CA VAL A 46 6.03 8.64 -5.22
C VAL A 46 7.42 8.43 -4.61
N ASP A 47 7.50 8.05 -3.34
CA ASP A 47 8.77 7.69 -2.67
C ASP A 47 9.13 6.23 -2.93
N ARG A 48 8.24 5.30 -2.57
CA ARG A 48 8.44 3.84 -2.72
C ARG A 48 7.14 3.06 -2.62
N GLY A 49 7.21 1.78 -3.00
CA GLY A 49 6.18 0.78 -2.71
C GLY A 49 6.75 -0.41 -1.94
N PHE A 50 5.97 -0.97 -1.04
CA PHE A 50 6.27 -2.19 -0.28
C PHE A 50 5.34 -3.30 -0.75
N ILE A 51 5.90 -4.36 -1.31
CA ILE A 51 5.11 -5.54 -1.70
C ILE A 51 5.33 -6.60 -0.62
N THR A 52 4.34 -6.79 0.23
CA THR A 52 4.41 -7.60 1.46
C THR A 52 3.41 -8.75 1.43
N TYR A 53 3.60 -9.66 0.46
CA TYR A 53 2.64 -10.74 0.20
C TYR A 53 2.50 -11.71 1.38
N SER A 54 3.63 -12.13 1.97
CA SER A 54 3.63 -13.04 3.14
C SER A 54 3.44 -12.29 4.46
N ASN A 55 3.10 -13.02 5.52
CA ASN A 55 3.03 -12.47 6.87
C ASN A 55 4.41 -12.00 7.33
N GLU A 56 5.46 -12.76 7.00
CA GLU A 56 6.85 -12.44 7.30
C GLU A 56 7.25 -11.12 6.67
N ALA A 57 6.92 -10.89 5.39
CA ALA A 57 7.22 -9.63 4.71
C ALA A 57 6.47 -8.44 5.35
N LYS A 58 5.22 -8.64 5.79
CA LYS A 58 4.47 -7.60 6.53
C LYS A 58 5.17 -7.23 7.85
N MET A 59 5.69 -8.23 8.57
CA MET A 59 6.42 -8.00 9.82
C MET A 59 7.78 -7.34 9.56
N GLU A 60 8.59 -7.88 8.63
CA GLU A 60 9.96 -7.43 8.37
C GLU A 60 10.04 -6.03 7.74
N MET A 61 9.16 -5.74 6.78
CA MET A 61 9.24 -4.49 6.00
C MET A 61 8.39 -3.36 6.57
N LEU A 62 7.28 -3.70 7.23
CA LEU A 62 6.28 -2.73 7.69
C LEU A 62 6.07 -2.76 9.21
N GLY A 63 6.73 -3.66 9.95
CA GLY A 63 6.58 -3.73 11.40
C GLY A 63 5.18 -4.15 11.86
N VAL A 64 4.39 -4.81 10.99
CA VAL A 64 3.12 -5.43 11.40
C VAL A 64 3.41 -6.42 12.53
N SER A 65 2.60 -6.43 13.58
CA SER A 65 2.85 -7.26 14.73
C SER A 65 2.38 -8.69 14.51
N ALA A 66 3.15 -9.66 15.01
CA ALA A 66 2.74 -11.06 15.03
C ALA A 66 1.42 -11.25 15.83
N ALA A 67 1.19 -10.43 16.86
CA ALA A 67 -0.03 -10.47 17.65
C ALA A 67 -1.26 -10.12 16.81
N THR A 68 -1.20 -9.05 16.03
CA THR A 68 -2.28 -8.63 15.12
C THR A 68 -2.55 -9.69 14.06
N LEU A 69 -1.51 -10.24 13.44
CA LEU A 69 -1.66 -11.30 12.44
C LEU A 69 -2.27 -12.59 13.03
N ASN A 70 -1.89 -12.98 14.25
CA ASN A 70 -2.44 -14.15 14.91
C ASN A 70 -3.91 -13.96 15.33
N ALA A 71 -4.29 -12.76 15.77
CA ALA A 71 -5.63 -12.48 16.27
C ALA A 71 -6.64 -12.19 15.14
N HIS A 72 -6.21 -11.49 14.08
CA HIS A 72 -7.11 -10.97 13.04
C HIS A 72 -6.83 -11.54 11.66
N GLY A 73 -5.65 -12.11 11.42
CA GLY A 73 -5.22 -12.60 10.11
C GLY A 73 -4.71 -11.48 9.18
N ALA A 74 -4.18 -11.88 8.03
CA ALA A 74 -3.58 -10.96 7.06
C ALA A 74 -4.60 -10.03 6.39
N VAL A 75 -5.86 -10.47 6.27
CA VAL A 75 -6.94 -9.76 5.57
C VAL A 75 -7.90 -9.19 6.61
N ALA A 76 -7.44 -8.15 7.30
CA ALA A 76 -8.17 -7.52 8.40
C ALA A 76 -7.88 -6.02 8.44
N ARG A 77 -8.79 -5.28 9.09
CA ARG A 77 -8.66 -3.83 9.28
C ARG A 77 -7.41 -3.50 10.10
N GLU A 78 -7.15 -4.27 11.14
CA GLU A 78 -6.03 -4.08 12.07
C GLU A 78 -4.70 -4.24 11.32
N THR A 79 -4.57 -5.33 10.55
CA THR A 79 -3.37 -5.59 9.73
C THR A 79 -3.14 -4.48 8.70
N VAL A 80 -4.17 -4.01 7.99
CA VAL A 80 -3.97 -2.98 6.96
C VAL A 80 -3.63 -1.61 7.56
N LEU A 81 -4.11 -1.31 8.77
CA LEU A 81 -3.73 -0.10 9.49
C LEU A 81 -2.27 -0.13 9.91
N GLU A 82 -1.78 -1.27 10.41
CA GLU A 82 -0.35 -1.45 10.72
C GLU A 82 0.52 -1.40 9.45
N MET A 83 0.07 -2.00 8.34
CA MET A 83 0.76 -1.88 7.05
C MET A 83 0.89 -0.41 6.60
N ALA A 84 -0.19 0.37 6.72
CA ALA A 84 -0.18 1.80 6.38
C ALA A 84 0.78 2.60 7.28
N ALA A 85 0.70 2.38 8.60
CA ALA A 85 1.58 3.03 9.57
C ALA A 85 3.06 2.67 9.32
N GLY A 86 3.35 1.41 9.06
CA GLY A 86 4.68 0.92 8.68
C GLY A 86 5.20 1.58 7.40
N ALA A 87 4.35 1.73 6.39
CA ALA A 87 4.74 2.37 5.14
C ALA A 87 5.14 3.84 5.36
N LEU A 88 4.43 4.58 6.22
CA LEU A 88 4.83 5.93 6.64
C LEU A 88 6.14 5.91 7.42
N ALA A 89 6.28 5.02 8.41
CA ALA A 89 7.46 4.94 9.27
C ALA A 89 8.75 4.55 8.51
N HIS A 90 8.63 3.77 7.44
CA HIS A 90 9.76 3.26 6.66
C HIS A 90 9.95 3.95 5.29
N SER A 91 9.33 5.12 5.08
CA SER A 91 9.47 5.92 3.86
C SER A 91 9.74 7.40 4.18
N ARG A 92 9.89 8.22 3.13
CA ARG A 92 9.89 9.68 3.25
C ARG A 92 8.51 10.30 3.01
N ALA A 93 7.48 9.46 2.88
CA ALA A 93 6.13 9.88 2.55
C ALA A 93 5.38 10.42 3.78
N SER A 94 4.45 11.33 3.51
CA SER A 94 3.46 11.80 4.49
C SER A 94 2.05 11.27 4.21
N LEU A 95 1.89 10.52 3.11
CA LEU A 95 0.69 9.78 2.75
C LEU A 95 1.03 8.31 2.49
N SER A 96 0.21 7.37 2.97
CA SER A 96 0.35 5.96 2.64
C SER A 96 -0.96 5.37 2.14
N LEU A 97 -0.87 4.47 1.17
CA LEU A 97 -1.96 3.59 0.77
C LEU A 97 -1.58 2.15 1.10
N ALA A 98 -2.45 1.43 1.81
CA ALA A 98 -2.24 0.02 2.13
C ALA A 98 -3.40 -0.84 1.63
N VAL A 99 -3.08 -1.99 1.04
CA VAL A 99 -4.06 -2.95 0.52
C VAL A 99 -3.68 -4.36 0.93
N THR A 100 -4.59 -5.01 1.63
CA THR A 100 -4.59 -6.45 1.89
C THR A 100 -5.94 -7.02 1.53
N GLY A 101 -5.94 -8.27 1.08
CA GLY A 101 -7.11 -8.90 0.50
C GLY A 101 -6.81 -10.31 0.04
N ILE A 102 -7.84 -10.98 -0.46
CA ILE A 102 -7.70 -12.28 -1.10
C ILE A 102 -7.92 -12.05 -2.59
N ALA A 103 -6.91 -12.35 -3.41
CA ALA A 103 -7.03 -12.20 -4.87
C ALA A 103 -8.06 -13.17 -5.50
N GLY A 104 -8.44 -14.22 -4.77
CA GLY A 104 -9.43 -15.23 -5.17
C GLY A 104 -8.82 -16.39 -5.98
N PRO A 105 -9.62 -17.45 -6.26
CA PRO A 105 -11.03 -17.62 -5.89
C PRO A 105 -11.25 -18.31 -4.52
N SER A 106 -10.20 -18.84 -3.90
CA SER A 106 -10.30 -19.78 -2.77
C SER A 106 -10.37 -19.14 -1.38
N GLY A 107 -10.64 -17.84 -1.24
CA GLY A 107 -10.69 -17.24 0.09
C GLY A 107 -11.58 -16.01 0.20
N GLY A 108 -12.26 -16.00 1.34
CA GLY A 108 -13.36 -15.13 1.74
C GLY A 108 -14.27 -16.04 2.56
N SER A 109 -14.25 -15.90 3.89
CA SER A 109 -15.23 -16.61 4.72
C SER A 109 -16.62 -16.19 4.26
N ALA A 110 -17.48 -17.18 3.97
CA ALA A 110 -18.89 -16.97 3.71
C ALA A 110 -19.60 -16.35 4.92
#